data_AF-C4KDE3-F1
#
_entry.id   AF-C4KDE3-F1
#
_cell.length_a   1.000
_cell.length_b   1.000
_cell.length_c   1.000
_cell.angle_alpha   90.00
_cell.angle_beta   90.00
_cell.angle_gamma   90.00
#
_symmetry.space_group_name_H-M   'P 1'
#
loop_
_entity.id
_entity.type
_entity.pdbx_description
1 polymer ?
#
loop_
_entity_poly.entity_id
_entity_poly.type
_entity_poly.pdbx_seq_one_letter_code
_entity_poly.pdbx_strand_id
1 'polypeptide(L)' 'MPASRPDADSTAQRRPLLTSKELLGGRRELRIEHEGCEYILRTTRNGKLILTK' A
#
# COMPACT_ATOMS: atom_id res chain seq x y z
N MET A 1 -35.07 4.46 -19.82
CA MET A 1 -34.69 5.52 -18.86
C MET A 1 -33.18 5.43 -18.60
N PRO A 2 -32.32 6.27 -19.21
CA PRO A 2 -30.90 6.33 -18.86
C PRO A 2 -30.55 7.68 -18.21
N ALA A 3 -29.96 7.67 -17.01
CA ALA A 3 -28.97 8.66 -16.54
C ALA A 3 -28.69 8.49 -15.04
N SER A 4 -27.79 7.58 -14.68
CA SER A 4 -26.89 7.86 -13.55
C SER A 4 -25.61 8.40 -14.17
N ARG A 5 -25.43 9.72 -14.10
CA ARG A 5 -24.16 10.37 -14.39
C ARG A 5 -23.25 10.14 -13.18
N PRO A 6 -22.03 9.60 -13.36
CA PRO A 6 -21.02 9.68 -12.32
C PRO A 6 -20.38 11.07 -12.43
N ASP A 7 -20.92 12.04 -11.73
CA ASP A 7 -20.26 13.33 -11.48
C ASP A 7 -19.19 13.08 -10.40
N ALA A 8 -17.94 12.94 -10.82
CA ALA A 8 -16.95 14.01 -10.96
C ALA A 8 -16.14 14.21 -9.67
N ASP A 9 -14.89 13.75 -9.74
CA ASP A 9 -13.73 14.48 -9.25
C ASP A 9 -13.72 14.92 -7.77
N SER A 10 -13.49 13.94 -6.90
CA SER A 10 -12.64 14.14 -5.72
C SER A 10 -11.63 13.00 -5.63
N THR A 11 -11.06 12.67 -6.79
CA THR A 11 -9.93 11.76 -6.99
C THR A 11 -8.60 12.52 -6.86
N ALA A 12 -8.50 13.42 -5.89
CA ALA A 12 -7.22 13.94 -5.45
C ALA A 12 -6.43 12.79 -4.80
N GLN A 13 -5.68 12.06 -5.62
CA GLN A 13 -4.65 11.10 -5.22
C GLN A 13 -5.02 10.25 -4.01
N ARG A 14 -6.06 9.43 -4.13
CA ARG A 14 -6.32 8.40 -3.13
C ARG A 14 -5.23 7.34 -3.27
N ARG A 15 -4.05 7.65 -2.70
CA ARG A 15 -2.96 6.70 -2.51
C ARG A 15 -3.62 5.42 -2.00
N PRO A 16 -3.44 4.29 -2.69
CA PRO A 16 -4.10 3.06 -2.29
C PRO A 16 -3.71 2.79 -0.84
N LEU A 17 -4.70 2.85 0.05
CA LEU A 17 -4.50 2.62 1.46
C LEU A 17 -4.46 1.11 1.67
N LEU A 18 -3.28 0.52 1.54
CA LEU A 18 -3.08 -0.88 1.89
C LEU A 18 -2.86 -0.99 3.40
N THR A 19 -3.56 -1.94 4.02
CA THR A 19 -3.26 -2.31 5.41
C THR A 19 -1.92 -3.05 5.42
N SER A 20 -1.10 -2.87 6.46
CA SER A 20 0.16 -3.62 6.62
C SER A 20 -0.04 -5.13 6.50
N LYS A 21 -1.20 -5.63 6.93
CA LYS A 21 -1.62 -7.03 6.83
C LYS A 21 -1.81 -7.52 5.39
N GLU A 22 -2.39 -6.67 4.54
CA GLU A 22 -2.57 -6.88 3.09
C GLU A 22 -1.23 -6.78 2.38
N LEU A 23 -0.45 -5.75 2.74
CA LEU A 23 0.86 -5.49 2.15
C LEU A 23 1.83 -6.64 2.45
N LEU A 24 1.87 -7.15 3.68
CA LEU A 24 2.75 -8.26 4.06
C LEU A 24 2.15 -9.66 3.78
N GLY A 25 0.90 -9.75 3.31
CA GLY A 25 0.23 -11.01 3.04
C GLY A 25 0.16 -11.97 4.24
N GLY A 26 -0.02 -11.43 5.45
CA GLY A 26 0.00 -12.21 6.70
C GLY A 26 1.40 -12.53 7.25
N ARG A 27 2.47 -12.04 6.61
CA ARG A 27 3.86 -12.17 7.07
C ARG A 27 4.27 -10.95 7.89
N ARG A 28 5.44 -11.00 8.53
CA ARG A 28 6.00 -9.86 9.30
C ARG A 28 7.01 -9.04 8.50
N GLU A 29 7.41 -9.54 7.34
CA GLU A 29 8.35 -8.89 6.42
C GLU A 29 8.01 -9.22 4.95
N LEU A 30 8.29 -8.27 4.07
CA LEU A 30 8.14 -8.36 2.61
C LEU A 30 9.37 -7.74 1.95
N ARG A 31 9.88 -8.40 0.92
CA ARG A 31 10.99 -7.92 0.10
C ARG A 31 10.41 -7.27 -1.15
N ILE A 32 10.67 -5.98 -1.34
CA ILE A 32 10.23 -5.17 -2.46
C ILE A 32 11.46 -4.96 -3.34
N GLU A 33 11.42 -5.46 -4.57
CA GLU A 33 12.37 -4.99 -5.57
C GLU A 33 11.83 -3.68 -6.14
N HIS A 34 12.58 -2.60 -5.95
CA HIS A 34 12.22 -1.28 -6.47
C HIS A 34 13.45 -0.69 -7.17
N GLU A 35 13.30 -0.38 -8.46
CA GLU A 35 14.37 0.19 -9.29
C GLU A 35 15.68 -0.63 -9.26
N GLY A 36 15.58 -1.96 -9.20
CA GLY A 36 16.73 -2.87 -9.11
C GLY A 36 17.44 -2.87 -7.76
N CYS A 37 16.88 -2.17 -6.76
CA CYS A 37 17.30 -2.25 -5.37
C CYS A 37 16.33 -3.12 -4.58
N GLU A 38 16.86 -4.01 -3.74
CA GLU A 38 16.05 -4.82 -2.86
C GLU A 38 15.79 -4.05 -1.58
N TYR A 39 14.54 -3.75 -1.31
CA TYR A 39 14.11 -3.16 -0.07
C TYR A 39 13.39 -4.21 0.76
N ILE A 40 13.59 -4.16 2.07
CA ILE A 40 12.92 -5.02 3.04
C ILE A 40 11.97 -4.13 3.82
N LEU A 41 10.68 -4.32 3.61
CA LEU A 41 9.63 -3.73 4.41
C LEU A 41 9.21 -4.71 5.50
N ARG A 42 9.34 -4.33 6.77
CA ARG A 42 8.95 -5.17 7.91
C ARG A 42 8.07 -4.42 8.90
N THR A 43 7.15 -5.15 9.52
CA THR A 43 6.33 -4.65 10.63
C THR A 43 7.02 -4.95 11.96
N THR A 44 7.20 -3.91 12.77
CA THR A 44 7.63 -4.04 14.16
C THR A 44 6.46 -4.42 15.06
N ARG A 45 6.74 -5.00 16.23
CA ARG A 45 5.72 -5.28 17.26
C ARG A 45 4.95 -4.03 17.72
N ASN A 46 5.49 -2.84 17.49
CA ASN A 46 4.88 -1.56 17.84
C ASN A 46 3.92 -1.04 16.77
N GLY A 47 3.62 -1.84 15.72
CA GLY A 47 2.73 -1.45 14.62
C GLY A 47 3.38 -0.53 13.58
N LYS A 48 4.67 -0.21 13.72
CA LYS A 48 5.41 0.62 12.75
C LYS A 48 5.96 -0.22 11.61
N LEU A 49 5.89 0.31 10.39
CA LEU A 49 6.53 -0.24 9.21
C LEU A 49 7.93 0.35 9.08
N ILE A 50 8.94 -0.50 8.87
CA ILE A 50 10.32 -0.11 8.62
C ILE A 50 10.68 -0.58 7.22
N LEU A 51 11.08 0.35 6.37
CA LEU A 51 11.69 0.07 5.08
C LEU A 51 13.20 0.17 5.23
N THR A 52 13.88 -0.87 4.80
CA THR A 52 15.35 -0.98 4.80
C THR A 52 15.79 -1.28 3.37
N LYS A 53 16.94 -0.79 2.92
CA LYS A 53 17.59 -1.16 1.65
C LYS A 53 18.66 -2.21 1.93
#